data_AF-A0A943NPD7-F1
#
_entry.id   AF-A0A943NPD7-F1
#
_cell.length_a   1.000
_cell.length_b   1.000
_cell.length_c   1.000
_cell.angle_alpha   90.00
_cell.angle_beta   90.00
_cell.angle_gamma   90.00
#
_symmetry.space_group_name_H-M   'P 1'
#
loop_
_entity.id
_entity.type
_entity.pdbx_description
1 polymer ?
#
loop_
_entity_poly.entity_id
_entity_poly.type
_entity_poly.pdbx_seq_one_letter_code
_entity_poly.pdbx_strand_id
1 'polypeptide(L)'
;MTVPVHSLPSLIAEGMTVVPVPPAAEELVGKTLLVEEDCLPENFGLVNVSLLVGREVLDIEHGSLGEISEVLIGPTQNVWVLEGPFGQVMMPAVDEFIKEAPAEGPITVSIPQGLLRLGE
;
A
#
# COMPACT_ATOMS: atom_id res chain seq x y z
N MET A 1 31.50 0.05 -0.59
CA MET A 1 31.59 -0.58 -1.93
C MET A 1 30.27 -0.32 -2.62
N THR A 2 30.22 0.68 -3.49
CA THR A 2 29.04 1.05 -4.27
C THR A 2 28.91 0.10 -5.46
N VAL A 3 27.73 -0.52 -5.61
CA VAL A 3 27.41 -1.34 -6.78
C VAL A 3 26.80 -0.41 -7.83
N PRO A 4 27.32 -0.36 -9.07
CA PRO A 4 26.72 0.51 -10.08
C PRO A 4 25.44 -0.16 -10.62
N VAL A 5 24.35 0.58 -10.74
CA VAL A 5 23.10 0.12 -11.36
C VAL A 5 23.15 0.41 -12.87
N HIS A 6 23.71 -0.52 -13.63
CA HIS A 6 23.78 -0.49 -15.11
C HIS A 6 22.88 -1.56 -15.74
N SER A 7 21.87 -2.03 -15.01
CA SER A 7 20.97 -3.10 -15.47
C SER A 7 19.50 -2.90 -15.13
N LEU A 8 19.10 -1.73 -14.62
CA LEU A 8 17.69 -1.35 -14.63
C LEU A 8 17.39 -0.71 -15.98
N PRO A 9 16.42 -1.21 -16.77
CA PRO A 9 15.94 -0.47 -17.92
C PRO A 9 15.42 0.86 -17.39
N SER A 10 16.02 1.96 -17.84
CA SER A 10 15.59 3.31 -17.52
C SER A 10 14.23 3.57 -18.15
N LEU A 11 13.17 3.11 -17.47
CA LEU A 11 11.81 3.60 -17.66
C LEU A 11 11.75 5.02 -17.11
N ILE A 12 12.31 5.96 -17.87
CA ILE A 12 12.03 7.38 -17.70
C ILE A 12 10.61 7.56 -18.24
N ALA A 13 9.62 7.69 -17.34
CA ALA A 13 8.31 8.16 -17.72
C ALA A 13 8.44 9.60 -18.25
N GLU A 14 7.79 9.92 -19.38
CA GLU A 14 7.72 11.29 -19.88
C GLU A 14 7.25 12.24 -18.76
N GLY A 15 8.03 13.28 -18.48
CA GLY A 15 7.73 14.27 -17.44
C GLY A 15 8.52 14.13 -16.13
N MET A 16 9.38 13.13 -15.95
CA MET A 16 10.21 13.01 -14.74
C MET A 16 11.59 13.69 -14.89
N THR A 17 12.01 14.44 -13.85
CA THR A 17 13.33 15.06 -13.76
C THR A 17 14.30 14.15 -13.01
N VAL A 18 15.42 13.78 -13.63
CA VAL A 18 16.50 13.05 -12.98
C VAL A 18 17.36 14.03 -12.19
N VAL A 19 17.45 13.84 -10.87
CA VAL A 19 18.32 14.61 -9.99
C VAL A 19 19.49 13.73 -9.54
N PRO A 20 20.76 14.11 -9.81
CA PRO A 20 21.90 13.38 -9.32
C PRO A 20 21.96 13.47 -7.79
N VAL A 21 22.08 12.32 -7.14
CA VAL A 21 22.24 12.25 -5.68
C VAL A 21 23.65 12.72 -5.33
N PRO A 22 23.85 13.78 -4.53
CA PRO A 22 25.19 14.25 -4.16
C PRO A 22 25.88 13.22 -3.25
N PRO A 23 27.22 13.08 -3.31
CA PRO A 23 27.96 12.14 -2.45
C PRO A 23 27.68 12.31 -0.94
N ALA A 24 27.37 13.54 -0.50
CA ALA A 24 26.98 13.82 0.89
C ALA A 24 25.70 13.07 1.34
N ALA A 25 24.87 12.60 0.41
CA ALA A 25 23.71 11.78 0.74
C ALA A 25 24.10 10.37 1.22
N GLU A 26 25.32 9.89 0.93
CA GLU A 26 25.82 8.61 1.47
C GLU A 26 25.92 8.66 3.00
N GLU A 27 26.17 9.84 3.59
CA GLU A 27 26.21 10.03 5.06
C GLU A 27 24.84 9.93 5.72
N LEU A 28 23.75 9.90 4.94
CA LEU A 28 22.39 9.72 5.43
C LEU A 28 21.98 8.24 5.46
N VAL A 29 22.79 7.34 4.87
CA VAL A 29 22.53 5.91 4.91
C VAL A 29 22.56 5.40 6.36
N GLY A 30 21.50 4.70 6.75
CA GLY A 30 21.35 4.14 8.10
C GLY A 30 20.83 5.13 9.15
N LYS A 31 20.47 6.36 8.77
CA LYS A 31 19.81 7.32 9.66
C LYS A 31 18.29 7.19 9.59
N THR A 32 17.63 7.49 10.71
CA THR A 32 16.17 7.50 10.81
C THR A 32 15.63 8.90 10.54
N LEU A 33 14.63 9.00 9.66
CA LEU A 33 13.87 10.23 9.46
C LEU A 33 12.70 10.24 10.44
N LEU A 34 12.58 11.33 11.19
CA LEU A 34 11.47 11.59 12.09
C LEU A 34 10.62 12.70 11.48
N VAL A 35 9.30 12.52 11.52
CA VAL A 35 8.32 13.52 11.10
C VAL A 35 7.22 13.55 12.15
N GLU A 36 6.66 14.72 12.40
CA GLU A 36 5.50 14.86 13.27
C GLU A 36 4.29 14.16 12.64
N GLU A 37 3.44 13.52 13.46
CA GLU A 37 2.27 12.78 12.96
C GLU A 37 1.33 13.68 12.13
N ASP A 38 1.17 14.94 12.53
CA ASP A 38 0.33 15.93 11.83
C ASP A 38 0.90 16.39 10.47
N CYS A 39 2.18 16.10 10.20
CA CYS A 39 2.82 16.40 8.91
C CYS A 39 2.72 15.23 7.91
N LEU A 40 2.11 14.10 8.31
CA LEU A 40 1.92 12.96 7.43
C LEU A 40 0.79 13.23 6.43
N PRO A 41 0.90 12.75 5.18
CA PRO A 41 -0.23 12.76 4.27
C PRO A 41 -1.41 12.01 4.89
N GLU A 42 -2.64 12.45 4.62
CA GLU A 42 -3.86 11.80 5.14
C GLU A 42 -3.90 10.29 4.82
N ASN A 43 -3.25 9.87 3.73
CA ASN A 43 -3.17 8.48 3.28
C ASN A 43 -1.99 7.66 3.89
N PHE A 44 -1.27 8.19 4.89
CA PHE A 44 -0.10 7.51 5.44
C PHE A 44 -0.43 6.21 6.19
N GLY A 45 -1.63 6.10 6.76
CA GLY A 45 -2.11 4.88 7.41
C GLY A 45 -2.13 3.65 6.48
N LEU A 46 -2.31 3.86 5.17
CA LEU A 46 -2.26 2.79 4.17
C LEU A 46 -0.84 2.30 3.86
N VAL A 47 0.17 3.06 4.28
CA VAL A 47 1.60 2.72 4.13
C VAL A 47 2.12 2.02 5.39
N ASN A 48 1.54 2.31 6.56
CA ASN A 48 1.92 1.66 7.81
C ASN A 48 1.20 0.33 8.00
N VAL A 49 1.82 -0.72 7.45
CA VAL A 49 1.33 -2.10 7.43
C VAL A 49 0.86 -2.62 8.81
N SER A 50 1.52 -2.19 9.90
CA SER A 50 1.19 -2.64 11.25
C SER A 50 -0.13 -2.07 11.79
N LEU A 51 -0.60 -0.95 11.25
CA LEU A 51 -1.87 -0.31 11.63
C LEU A 51 -3.06 -0.84 10.82
N LEU A 52 -2.81 -1.68 9.80
CA LEU A 52 -3.84 -2.19 8.90
C LEU A 52 -4.42 -3.53 9.36
N VAL A 53 -3.62 -4.38 9.97
CA VAL A 53 -4.07 -5.72 10.41
C VAL A 53 -5.17 -5.58 11.48
N GLY A 54 -6.28 -6.29 11.31
CA GLY A 54 -7.48 -6.24 12.15
C GLY A 54 -8.47 -5.12 11.80
N ARG A 55 -8.19 -4.30 10.77
CA ARG A 55 -9.14 -3.30 10.27
C ARG A 55 -10.24 -3.97 9.45
N GLU A 56 -11.49 -3.58 9.70
CA GLU A 56 -12.61 -3.98 8.85
C GLU A 56 -12.54 -3.27 7.49
N VAL A 57 -12.89 -4.00 6.43
CA VAL A 57 -12.92 -3.51 5.04
C VAL A 57 -14.33 -3.66 4.47
N LEU A 58 -14.86 -2.56 3.95
CA LEU A 58 -16.20 -2.47 3.38
C LEU A 58 -16.11 -2.17 1.88
N ASP A 59 -16.71 -3.02 1.07
CA ASP A 59 -16.91 -2.75 -0.34
C ASP A 59 -18.19 -1.93 -0.56
N ILE A 60 -18.11 -0.92 -1.42
CA ILE A 60 -19.24 -0.04 -1.74
C ILE A 60 -20.43 -0.76 -2.40
N GLU A 61 -20.21 -1.88 -3.09
CA GLU A 61 -21.26 -2.65 -3.77
C GLU A 61 -21.68 -3.88 -2.95
N HIS A 62 -20.73 -4.55 -2.29
CA HIS A 62 -20.94 -5.86 -1.67
C HIS A 62 -21.04 -5.83 -0.13
N GLY A 63 -20.75 -4.69 0.50
CA GLY A 63 -20.73 -4.55 1.96
C GLY A 63 -19.46 -5.13 2.58
N SER A 64 -19.55 -5.70 3.79
CA SER A 64 -18.36 -6.12 4.54
C SER A 64 -17.61 -7.27 3.85
N LEU A 65 -16.35 -7.02 3.52
CA LEU A 65 -15.42 -8.02 2.98
C LEU A 65 -14.71 -8.80 4.08
N GLY A 66 -14.79 -8.32 5.33
CA GLY A 66 -14.10 -8.89 6.48
C GLY A 66 -12.99 -7.99 7.01
N GLU A 67 -12.06 -8.59 7.73
CA GLU A 67 -10.93 -7.88 8.35
C GLU A 67 -9.62 -8.21 7.64
N ILE A 68 -8.68 -7.26 7.61
CA ILE A 68 -7.32 -7.49 7.11
C ILE A 68 -6.61 -8.45 8.06
N SER A 69 -6.40 -9.70 7.65
CA SER A 69 -5.66 -10.68 8.43
C SER A 69 -4.15 -10.60 8.19
N GLU A 70 -3.73 -10.20 7.00
CA GLU A 70 -2.32 -10.09 6.61
C GLU A 70 -2.13 -9.05 5.50
N VAL A 71 -0.93 -8.47 5.42
CA VAL A 71 -0.50 -7.62 4.31
C VAL A 71 0.80 -8.18 3.73
N LEU A 72 0.72 -8.64 2.49
CA LEU A 72 1.85 -9.16 1.75
C LEU A 72 2.59 -7.99 1.08
N ILE A 73 3.85 -7.79 1.44
CA ILE A 73 4.69 -6.73 0.88
C ILE A 73 5.31 -7.23 -0.43
N GLY A 74 4.95 -6.58 -1.54
CA GLY A 74 5.46 -6.90 -2.87
C GLY A 74 6.41 -5.83 -3.40
N PRO A 75 7.20 -6.14 -4.46
CA PRO A 75 8.13 -5.18 -5.06
C PRO A 75 7.43 -4.04 -5.83
N THR A 76 6.21 -4.30 -6.33
CA THR A 76 5.44 -3.34 -7.14
C THR A 76 4.24 -2.79 -6.39
N GLN A 77 3.54 -3.66 -5.64
CA GLN A 77 2.36 -3.30 -4.86
C GLN A 77 2.23 -4.26 -3.68
N ASN A 78 1.60 -3.78 -2.61
CA ASN A 78 1.20 -4.61 -1.50
C ASN A 78 -0.13 -5.30 -1.82
N VAL A 79 -0.39 -6.43 -1.16
CA VAL A 79 -1.65 -7.16 -1.26
C VAL A 79 -2.22 -7.37 0.13
N TRP A 80 -3.48 -6.99 0.34
CA TRP A 80 -4.21 -7.26 1.57
C TRP A 80 -4.88 -8.62 1.46
N VAL A 81 -4.72 -9.42 2.52
CA VAL A 81 -5.46 -10.66 2.73
C VAL A 81 -6.59 -10.32 3.70
N LEU A 82 -7.82 -10.51 3.24
CA LEU A 82 -9.04 -10.26 4.03
C LEU A 82 -9.65 -11.61 4.39
N GLU A 83 -10.09 -11.76 5.63
CA GLU A 83 -10.91 -12.88 6.09
C GLU A 83 -12.30 -12.40 6.47
N GLY A 84 -13.32 -12.93 5.81
CA GLY A 84 -14.68 -12.49 6.02
C GLY A 84 -15.75 -13.43 5.47
N PRO A 85 -16.99 -12.93 5.30
CA PRO A 85 -18.14 -13.72 4.89
C PRO A 85 -17.99 -14.40 3.52
N PHE A 86 -17.17 -13.82 2.65
CA PHE A 86 -16.88 -14.33 1.31
C PHE A 86 -15.68 -15.30 1.26
N GLY A 87 -15.18 -15.73 2.43
CA GLY A 87 -13.95 -16.48 2.55
C GLY A 87 -12.72 -15.56 2.51
N GLN A 88 -11.57 -16.13 2.13
CA GLN A 88 -10.34 -15.36 2.00
C GLN A 88 -10.34 -14.59 0.68
N VAL A 89 -10.11 -13.27 0.76
CA VAL A 89 -10.06 -12.36 -0.39
C VAL A 89 -8.68 -11.70 -0.45
N MET A 90 -8.02 -11.76 -1.61
CA MET A 90 -6.70 -11.14 -1.82
C MET A 90 -6.83 -9.88 -2.69
N MET A 91 -6.81 -8.72 -2.07
CA MET A 91 -7.03 -7.43 -2.74
C MET A 91 -5.71 -6.67 -2.94
N PRO A 92 -5.38 -6.21 -4.16
CA PRO A 92 -4.28 -5.28 -4.35
C PRO A 92 -4.51 -3.97 -3.59
N ALA A 93 -3.52 -3.55 -2.79
CA ALA A 93 -3.59 -2.33 -1.98
C ALA A 93 -3.10 -1.12 -2.80
N VAL A 94 -3.89 -0.72 -3.79
CA VAL A 94 -3.63 0.44 -4.64
C VAL A 94 -4.72 1.49 -4.49
N ASP A 95 -4.35 2.76 -4.62
CA ASP A 95 -5.26 3.91 -4.44
C ASP A 95 -6.50 3.85 -5.35
N GLU A 96 -6.44 3.16 -6.49
CA GLU A 96 -7.59 2.99 -7.38
C GLU A 96 -8.77 2.27 -6.69
N PHE A 97 -8.48 1.28 -5.86
CA PHE A 97 -9.49 0.48 -5.16
C PHE A 97 -9.85 1.06 -3.79
N ILE A 98 -8.99 1.89 -3.21
CA ILE A 98 -9.21 2.43 -1.86
C ILE A 98 -9.93 3.77 -1.99
N LYS A 99 -11.16 3.85 -1.46
CA LYS A 99 -11.99 5.06 -1.55
C LYS A 99 -11.80 5.95 -0.35
N GLU A 100 -11.85 5.37 0.84
CA GLU A 100 -11.68 6.08 2.10
C GLU A 100 -10.93 5.20 3.10
N ALA A 101 -9.96 5.78 3.79
CA ALA A 101 -9.16 5.11 4.80
C ALA A 101 -8.99 6.01 6.02
N PRO A 102 -10.03 6.13 6.88
CA PRO A 102 -9.94 6.96 8.07
C PRO A 102 -8.87 6.41 9.03
N ALA A 103 -8.36 7.25 9.93
CA ALA A 103 -7.39 6.82 10.94
C ALA A 103 -7.98 5.72 11.86
N GLU A 104 -9.27 5.83 12.20
CA GLU A 104 -10.03 4.86 12.97
C GLU A 104 -11.29 4.43 12.21
N GLY A 105 -11.70 3.18 12.39
CA GLY A 105 -12.89 2.63 11.74
C GLY A 105 -12.62 1.88 10.41
N PRO A 106 -13.68 1.52 9.68
CA PRO A 106 -13.57 0.67 8.50
C PRO A 106 -12.88 1.39 7.33
N ILE A 107 -12.15 0.62 6.51
CA ILE A 107 -11.60 1.08 5.24
C ILE A 107 -12.63 0.81 4.15
N THR A 108 -13.00 1.82 3.39
CA THR A 108 -13.97 1.70 2.28
C THR A 108 -13.23 1.48 0.98
N VAL A 109 -13.61 0.44 0.25
CA VAL A 109 -12.99 0.02 -1.01
C VAL A 109 -14.02 -0.19 -2.12
N SER A 110 -13.52 -0.29 -3.35
CA SER A 110 -14.25 -0.78 -4.51
C SER A 110 -13.39 -1.83 -5.19
N ILE A 111 -13.73 -3.10 -4.97
CA ILE A 111 -12.94 -4.22 -5.50
C ILE A 111 -13.21 -4.43 -6.99
N PRO A 112 -12.20 -4.89 -7.77
CA PRO A 112 -12.42 -5.22 -9.17
C PRO A 112 -13.36 -6.42 -9.32
N GLN A 113 -14.21 -6.37 -10.35
CA GLN A 113 -15.16 -7.43 -10.64
C GLN A 113 -14.46 -8.77 -10.88
N GLY A 114 -14.96 -9.84 -10.25
CA GLY A 114 -14.42 -11.20 -10.37
C GLY A 114 -13.41 -11.61 -9.29
N LEU A 115 -13.11 -10.72 -8.33
CA LEU A 115 -12.22 -11.02 -7.21
C LEU A 115 -12.94 -11.77 -6.07
N LEU A 116 -14.26 -11.57 -5.95
CA LEU A 116 -15.10 -12.39 -5.08
C LEU A 116 -15.40 -13.73 -5.74
N ARG A 117 -14.92 -14.82 -5.13
CA ARG A 117 -15.44 -16.15 -5.39
C ARG A 117 -16.61 -16.37 -4.44
N LEU A 118 -17.81 -16.02 -4.89
CA LEU A 118 -19.03 -16.49 -4.26
C LEU A 118 -18.98 -18.03 -4.31
N GLY A 119 -18.84 -18.67 -3.14
CA GLY A 119 -18.85 -20.13 -3.04
C GLY A 119 -20.12 -20.68 -3.67
N GLU A 120 -19.96 -21.68 -4.54
CA GLU A 120 -21.05 -22.52 -5.04
C GLU A 120 -21.70 -23.35 -3.93
#